data_AF-A0A0E3PFS2-F1
#
_entry.id   AF-A0A0E3PFS2-F1
#
_cell.length_a   1.000
_cell.length_b   1.000
_cell.length_c   1.000
_cell.angle_alpha   90.00
_cell.angle_beta   90.00
_cell.angle_gamma   90.00
#
_symmetry.space_group_name_H-M   'P 1'
#
loop_
_entity.id
_entity.type
_entity.pdbx_description
1 polymer ?
#
loop_
_entity_poly.entity_id
_entity_poly.type
_entity_poly.pdbx_seq_one_letter_code
_entity_poly.pdbx_strand_id
1 'polypeptide(L)'
;MDQQKINKTIRRFSDLIERNKDGRAYSDYKEGINEGLEIAKDAFEENAEKFTPSSPEEDPAAKIRSLQDRFNLIIDTIEVHKKPNYSQDRLEGIYEGFKMSKELFGECVTEYYNPPD
;
A
#
# COMPACT_ATOMS: atom_id res chain seq x y z
N MET A 1 -5.06 -19.53 3.03
CA MET A 1 -4.57 -18.52 3.99
C MET A 1 -5.59 -18.42 5.10
N ASP A 2 -5.16 -18.38 6.36
CA ASP A 2 -6.07 -18.04 7.45
C ASP A 2 -6.54 -16.59 7.29
N GLN A 3 -7.84 -16.33 7.39
CA GLN A 3 -8.37 -14.97 7.37
C GLN A 3 -7.76 -14.08 8.47
N GLN A 4 -7.34 -14.72 9.58
CA GLN A 4 -6.54 -14.06 10.62
C GLN A 4 -5.19 -13.53 10.12
N LYS A 5 -4.54 -14.19 9.16
CA LYS A 5 -3.26 -13.77 8.61
C LYS A 5 -3.42 -12.53 7.73
N ILE A 6 -4.44 -12.51 6.88
CA ILE A 6 -4.79 -11.34 6.05
C ILE A 6 -5.09 -10.14 6.96
N ASN A 7 -5.93 -10.32 7.98
CA ASN A 7 -6.27 -9.25 8.93
C ASN A 7 -5.04 -8.70 9.67
N LYS A 8 -4.05 -9.54 9.99
CA LYS A 8 -2.78 -9.09 10.58
C LYS A 8 -1.96 -8.26 9.58
N THR A 9 -1.89 -8.69 8.31
CA THR A 9 -1.20 -7.96 7.25
C THR A 9 -1.86 -6.61 6.98
N ILE A 10 -3.20 -6.54 6.90
CA ILE A 10 -3.96 -5.27 6.79
C ILE A 10 -3.58 -4.35 7.93
N ARG A 11 -3.70 -4.83 9.18
CA ARG A 11 -3.40 -4.00 10.35
C ARG A 11 -1.96 -3.48 10.33
N ARG A 12 -0.99 -4.33 9.97
CA ARG A 12 0.42 -3.94 9.90
C ARG A 12 0.67 -2.91 8.80
N PHE A 13 0.08 -3.11 7.63
CA PHE A 13 0.19 -2.16 6.53
C PHE A 13 -0.44 -0.82 6.88
N SER A 14 -1.62 -0.80 7.48
CA SER A 14 -2.25 0.40 8.01
C SER A 14 -1.37 1.13 9.02
N ASP A 15 -0.77 0.40 9.98
CA ASP A 15 0.15 0.99 10.95
C ASP A 15 1.40 1.61 10.26
N LEU A 16 1.92 0.98 9.20
CA LEU A 16 3.05 1.50 8.42
C LEU A 16 2.66 2.77 7.66
N ILE A 17 1.48 2.79 7.03
CA ILE A 17 0.96 3.96 6.33
C ILE A 17 0.82 5.14 7.29
N GLU A 18 0.16 4.96 8.44
CA GLU A 18 -0.05 6.04 9.41
C GLU A 18 1.26 6.62 9.95
N ARG A 19 2.29 5.79 10.14
CA ARG A 19 3.61 6.23 10.60
C ARG A 19 4.39 7.01 9.54
N ASN A 20 4.11 6.77 8.25
CA ASN A 20 4.80 7.42 7.14
C ASN A 20 4.06 8.66 6.62
N LYS A 21 2.83 8.92 7.08
CA LYS A 21 2.16 10.19 6.83
C LYS A 21 2.88 11.33 7.55
N ASP A 22 3.03 12.46 6.86
CA ASP A 22 3.55 13.68 7.45
C ASP A 22 2.44 14.38 8.26
N GLY A 23 2.50 14.30 9.59
CA GLY A 23 1.57 15.00 10.49
C GLY A 23 1.62 16.54 10.38
N ARG A 24 2.56 17.09 9.61
CA ARG A 24 2.75 18.51 9.29
C ARG A 24 2.71 18.76 7.78
N ALA A 25 1.80 18.09 7.07
CA ALA A 25 1.51 18.35 5.67
C ALA A 25 0.89 19.75 5.45
N TYR A 26 1.73 20.79 5.53
CA TYR A 26 1.33 22.20 5.33
C TYR A 26 1.48 22.68 3.88
N SER A 27 1.77 21.76 2.94
CA SER A 27 1.82 22.05 1.52
C SER A 27 0.96 21.06 0.76
N ASP A 28 0.39 21.52 -0.34
CA ASP A 28 -0.41 20.72 -1.27
C ASP A 28 0.28 19.40 -1.66
N TYR A 29 1.60 19.44 -1.93
CA TYR A 29 2.38 18.25 -2.23
C TYR A 29 2.40 17.23 -1.08
N LYS A 30 2.64 17.67 0.15
CA LYS A 30 2.67 16.77 1.32
C LYS A 30 1.28 16.26 1.68
N GLU A 31 0.25 17.09 1.52
CA GLU A 31 -1.14 16.65 1.65
C GLU A 31 -1.47 15.58 0.60
N GLY A 32 -0.98 15.78 -0.63
CA GLY A 32 -1.08 14.81 -1.71
C GLY A 32 -0.43 13.48 -1.33
N ILE A 33 0.79 13.47 -0.79
CA ILE A 33 1.46 12.24 -0.34
C ILE A 33 0.60 11.50 0.68
N ASN A 34 0.13 12.20 1.72
CA ASN A 34 -0.70 11.59 2.75
C ASN A 34 -1.99 11.00 2.17
N GLU A 35 -2.58 11.69 1.20
CA GLU A 35 -3.77 11.22 0.49
C GLU A 35 -3.50 9.99 -0.37
N GLY A 36 -2.39 9.96 -1.13
CA GLY A 36 -1.98 8.79 -1.91
C GLY A 36 -1.70 7.57 -1.03
N LEU A 37 -1.07 7.77 0.13
CA LEU A 37 -0.88 6.73 1.13
C LEU A 37 -2.20 6.21 1.69
N GLU A 38 -3.16 7.09 1.98
CA GLU A 38 -4.49 6.69 2.48
C GLU A 38 -5.29 5.92 1.42
N ILE A 39 -5.33 6.40 0.18
CA ILE A 39 -5.98 5.71 -0.94
C ILE A 39 -5.39 4.31 -1.11
N ALA A 40 -4.06 4.16 -0.99
CA ALA A 40 -3.40 2.87 -1.11
C ALA A 40 -3.77 1.91 0.04
N LYS A 41 -3.93 2.43 1.27
CA LYS A 41 -4.41 1.66 2.41
C LYS A 41 -5.83 1.14 2.17
N ASP A 42 -6.73 2.03 1.78
CA ASP A 42 -8.13 1.70 1.54
C ASP A 42 -8.25 0.69 0.39
N ALA A 43 -7.52 0.90 -0.71
CA ALA A 43 -7.48 -0.03 -1.83
C ALA A 43 -6.96 -1.42 -1.45
N PHE A 44 -5.99 -1.51 -0.53
CA PHE A 44 -5.53 -2.80 -0.02
C PHE A 44 -6.62 -3.50 0.79
N GLU A 45 -7.26 -2.78 1.71
CA GLU A 45 -8.32 -3.30 2.57
C GLU A 45 -9.52 -3.79 1.74
N GLU A 46 -9.96 -3.01 0.76
CA GLU A 46 -11.04 -3.37 -0.16
C GLU A 46 -10.71 -4.60 -1.04
N ASN A 47 -9.43 -4.81 -1.33
CA ASN A 47 -8.97 -5.92 -2.18
C ASN A 47 -8.33 -7.07 -1.40
N ALA A 48 -8.41 -7.06 -0.07
CA ALA A 48 -7.69 -7.99 0.81
C ALA A 48 -7.90 -9.48 0.48
N GLU A 49 -9.09 -9.83 -0.01
CA GLU A 49 -9.43 -11.21 -0.42
C GLU A 49 -8.55 -11.71 -1.58
N LYS A 50 -8.12 -10.81 -2.47
CA LYS A 50 -7.24 -11.08 -3.62
C LYS A 50 -5.78 -11.33 -3.21
N PHE A 51 -5.43 -11.09 -1.96
CA PHE A 51 -4.07 -11.31 -1.42
C PHE A 51 -3.91 -12.66 -0.72
N THR A 52 -4.88 -13.56 -0.88
CA THR A 52 -4.71 -14.97 -0.51
C THR A 52 -3.63 -15.63 -1.40
N PRO A 53 -2.66 -16.39 -0.83
CA PRO A 53 -1.59 -17.02 -1.56
C PRO A 53 -2.12 -18.33 -2.13
N SER A 54 -1.77 -18.58 -3.38
CA SER A 54 -2.40 -19.64 -4.17
C SER A 54 -2.04 -21.05 -3.69
N SER A 55 -0.89 -21.25 -3.03
CA SER A 55 -0.49 -22.56 -2.50
C SER A 55 0.48 -22.47 -1.31
N PRO A 56 0.35 -23.36 -0.29
CA PRO A 56 1.26 -23.38 0.85
C PRO A 56 2.69 -23.83 0.47
N GLU A 57 2.86 -24.61 -0.59
CA GLU A 57 4.15 -25.19 -1.03
C GLU A 57 5.00 -24.27 -1.93
N GLU A 58 4.48 -23.13 -2.35
CA GLU A 58 5.21 -22.20 -3.23
C GLU A 58 6.34 -21.49 -2.47
N ASP A 59 7.46 -21.25 -3.17
CA ASP A 59 8.64 -20.56 -2.66
C ASP A 59 8.27 -19.20 -2.02
N PRO A 60 8.80 -18.85 -0.83
CA PRO A 60 8.49 -17.57 -0.17
C PRO A 60 8.77 -16.34 -1.03
N ALA A 61 9.85 -16.33 -1.82
CA ALA A 61 10.18 -15.20 -2.68
C ALA A 61 9.20 -15.08 -3.86
N ALA A 62 8.76 -16.21 -4.43
CA ALA A 62 7.71 -16.23 -5.45
C ALA A 62 6.38 -15.69 -4.90
N LYS A 63 6.01 -16.05 -3.65
CA LYS A 63 4.82 -15.52 -2.97
C LYS A 63 4.90 -14.02 -2.73
N ILE A 64 6.02 -13.53 -2.20
CA ILE A 64 6.26 -12.09 -1.98
C ILE A 64 6.08 -11.34 -3.30
N ARG A 65 6.74 -11.82 -4.37
CA ARG A 65 6.66 -11.19 -5.69
C ARG A 65 5.23 -11.18 -6.22
N SER A 66 4.50 -12.29 -6.13
CA SER A 66 3.11 -12.34 -6.58
C SER A 66 2.22 -11.37 -5.81
N LEU A 67 2.42 -11.19 -4.51
CA LEU A 67 1.64 -10.25 -3.71
C LEU A 67 1.98 -8.80 -4.07
N GLN A 68 3.28 -8.51 -4.24
CA GLN A 68 3.74 -7.20 -4.69
C GLN A 68 3.17 -6.83 -6.06
N ASP A 69 3.22 -7.75 -7.03
CA ASP A 69 2.71 -7.51 -8.38
C ASP A 69 1.20 -7.24 -8.37
N ARG A 70 0.44 -7.96 -7.54
CA ARG A 70 -1.01 -7.72 -7.35
C ARG A 70 -1.28 -6.34 -6.73
N PHE A 71 -0.52 -5.96 -5.71
CA PHE A 71 -0.67 -4.65 -5.07
C PHE A 71 -0.33 -3.53 -6.04
N ASN A 72 0.81 -3.64 -6.74
CA ASN A 72 1.24 -2.67 -7.74
C ASN A 72 0.17 -2.47 -8.80
N LEU A 73 -0.40 -3.56 -9.33
CA LEU A 73 -1.47 -3.50 -10.32
C LEU A 73 -2.70 -2.76 -9.79
N ILE A 74 -3.13 -3.03 -8.56
CA ILE A 74 -4.26 -2.31 -7.95
C ILE A 74 -3.97 -0.80 -7.91
N ILE A 75 -2.81 -0.40 -7.39
CA ILE A 75 -2.43 1.01 -7.29
C ILE A 75 -2.32 1.66 -8.69
N ASP A 76 -1.75 0.97 -9.67
CA ASP A 76 -1.60 1.49 -11.04
C ASP A 76 -2.92 1.65 -11.78
N THR A 77 -3.98 0.96 -11.35
CA THR A 77 -5.34 1.12 -11.90
C THR A 77 -6.15 2.25 -11.27
N ILE A 78 -5.65 2.88 -10.20
CA ILE A 78 -6.37 3.96 -9.53
C ILE A 78 -6.25 5.24 -10.36
N GLU A 79 -7.38 5.65 -10.95
CA GLU A 79 -7.48 6.94 -11.63
C GLU A 79 -7.75 8.06 -10.63
N VAL A 80 -6.74 8.88 -10.37
CA VAL A 80 -6.88 10.09 -9.55
C VAL A 80 -7.46 11.21 -10.41
N HIS A 81 -8.77 11.33 -10.41
CA HIS A 81 -9.42 12.45 -11.08
C HIS A 81 -9.12 13.75 -10.33
N LYS A 82 -8.69 14.77 -11.08
CA LYS A 82 -8.45 16.11 -10.54
C LYS A 82 -9.75 16.67 -9.97
N LYS A 83 -9.85 16.71 -8.64
CA LYS A 83 -10.90 17.49 -7.97
C LYS A 83 -10.66 18.97 -8.29
N PRO A 84 -11.73 19.80 -8.35
CA PRO A 84 -11.60 21.22 -8.74
C PRO A 84 -10.62 22.03 -7.87
N ASN A 85 -10.29 21.55 -6.67
CA ASN A 85 -9.36 22.21 -5.75
C ASN A 85 -7.96 21.57 -5.71
N TYR A 86 -7.63 20.63 -6.59
CA TYR A 86 -6.28 20.03 -6.58
C TYR A 86 -5.34 20.87 -7.42
N SER A 87 -4.33 21.44 -6.77
CA SER A 87 -3.16 21.95 -7.47
C SER A 87 -2.42 20.81 -8.15
N GLN A 88 -1.55 21.18 -9.09
CA GLN A 88 -0.66 20.21 -9.75
C GLN A 88 0.23 19.52 -8.71
N ASP A 89 0.79 20.29 -7.77
CA ASP A 89 1.62 19.79 -6.67
C ASP A 89 0.89 18.73 -5.83
N ARG A 90 -0.42 18.92 -5.57
CA ARG A 90 -1.21 17.92 -4.85
C ARG A 90 -1.35 16.61 -5.63
N LEU A 91 -1.56 16.68 -6.94
CA LEU A 91 -1.62 15.49 -7.79
C LEU A 91 -0.27 14.76 -7.81
N GLU A 92 0.83 15.49 -7.97
CA GLU A 92 2.18 14.94 -7.92
C GLU A 92 2.46 14.28 -6.56
N GLY A 93 2.03 14.91 -5.47
CA GLY A 93 2.07 14.34 -4.14
C GLY A 93 1.34 13.01 -4.03
N ILE A 94 0.12 12.89 -4.59
CA ILE A 94 -0.65 11.64 -4.56
C ILE A 94 0.10 10.51 -5.27
N TYR A 95 0.66 10.80 -6.45
CA TYR A 95 1.45 9.80 -7.18
C TYR A 95 2.73 9.41 -6.44
N GLU A 96 3.38 10.34 -5.74
CA GLU A 96 4.51 9.97 -4.87
C GLU A 96 4.04 9.12 -3.67
N GLY A 97 2.88 9.42 -3.09
CA GLY A 97 2.25 8.58 -2.06
C GLY A 97 1.98 7.15 -2.54
N PHE A 98 1.56 6.97 -3.80
CA PHE A 98 1.41 5.66 -4.43
C PHE A 98 2.75 4.94 -4.61
N LYS A 99 3.81 5.65 -4.97
CA LYS A 99 5.14 5.05 -5.09
C LYS A 99 5.65 4.59 -3.73
N MET A 100 5.52 5.44 -2.71
CA MET A 100 5.89 5.12 -1.33
C MET A 100 5.09 3.94 -0.77
N SER A 101 3.78 3.86 -1.05
CA SER A 101 2.95 2.76 -0.56
C SER A 101 3.38 1.41 -1.14
N LYS A 102 3.84 1.35 -2.39
CA LYS A 102 4.38 0.13 -3.01
C LYS A 102 5.66 -0.34 -2.31
N GLU A 103 6.54 0.58 -1.95
CA GLU A 103 7.76 0.28 -1.20
C GLU A 103 7.42 -0.25 0.21
N LEU A 104 6.54 0.43 0.93
CA LEU A 104 6.07 0.03 2.26
C LEU A 104 5.35 -1.33 2.25
N PHE A 105 4.57 -1.60 1.20
CA PHE A 105 3.91 -2.88 1.04
C PHE A 105 4.94 -4.01 0.88
N GLY A 106 5.98 -3.79 0.09
CA GLY A 106 7.09 -4.72 -0.10
C GLY A 106 7.82 -5.05 1.19
N GLU A 107 8.10 -4.05 2.01
CA GLU A 107 8.65 -4.24 3.36
C GLU A 107 7.70 -5.06 4.24
N CYS A 108 6.41 -4.73 4.23
CA CYS A 108 5.39 -5.40 5.02
C CYS A 108 5.25 -6.89 4.67
N VAL A 109 5.25 -7.24 3.38
CA VAL A 109 5.14 -8.65 2.96
C VAL A 109 6.46 -9.39 3.12
N THR A 110 7.61 -8.72 2.99
CA THR A 110 8.92 -9.35 3.19
C THR A 110 9.12 -9.72 4.66
N GLU A 111 8.84 -8.81 5.60
CA GLU A 111 8.89 -9.08 7.04
C GLU A 111 7.93 -10.22 7.44
N TYR A 112 6.79 -10.33 6.75
CA TYR A 112 5.82 -11.38 7.02
C TYR A 112 6.34 -12.80 6.69
N TYR A 113 7.04 -12.96 5.55
CA TYR A 113 7.59 -14.26 5.13
C TYR A 113 8.99 -14.52 5.68
N ASN A 114 9.73 -13.47 6.04
CA ASN A 114 11.07 -13.51 6.63
C ASN A 114 11.11 -12.61 7.89
N PRO A 115 10.46 -13.02 9.00
CA PRO A 115 10.50 -12.23 10.22
C PRO A 115 11.94 -12.13 10.75
N PRO A 116 12.38 -10.95 11.23
CA PRO A 116 13.68 -10.84 11.87
C PRO A 116 13.71 -11.72 13.14
N ASP A 117 14.81 -12.47 13.32
CA ASP A 117 15.11 -13.28 14.51
C ASP A 117 15.13 -12.45 15.81
#